data_AF-A0A838UJ28-F1
#
_entry.id   AF-A0A838UJ28-F1
#
_cell.length_a   1.000
_cell.length_b   1.000
_cell.length_c   1.000
_cell.angle_alpha   90.00
_cell.angle_beta   90.00
_cell.angle_gamma   90.00
#
_symmetry.space_group_name_H-M   'P 1'
#
loop_
_entity.id
_entity.type
_entity.pdbx_description
1 polymer ?
#
loop_
_entity_poly.entity_id
_entity_poly.type
_entity_poly.pdbx_seq_one_letter_code
_entity_poly.pdbx_strand_id
1 'polypeptide(L)'
;MLKSYGWSDELQRQFTAHAAEGLIPGRVVLQQRGLYGLATDLGEIRAEISGRLARDAPAGGYPAAGDWVAAAAGSVGERAVIHQVLPRR
;
A
#
# COMPACT_ATOMS: atom_id res chain seq x y z
N MET A 1 5.56 -14.14 -0.56
CA MET A 1 6.30 -13.39 -1.62
C MET A 1 6.86 -12.07 -1.09
N LEU A 2 6.15 -11.41 -0.16
CA LEU A 2 6.54 -10.11 0.42
C LEU A 2 7.89 -10.07 1.16
N LYS A 3 8.35 -11.18 1.77
CA LYS A 3 9.67 -11.23 2.43
C LYS A 3 10.82 -10.91 1.47
N SER A 4 10.72 -11.34 0.21
CA SER A 4 11.71 -11.02 -0.83
C SER A 4 11.74 -9.53 -1.18
N TYR A 5 10.65 -8.83 -0.92
CA TYR A 5 10.53 -7.38 -1.02
C TYR A 5 10.88 -6.66 0.30
N GLY A 6 11.46 -7.33 1.30
CA GLY A 6 11.87 -6.70 2.56
C GLY A 6 10.76 -6.54 3.60
N TRP A 7 9.68 -7.33 3.53
CA TRP A 7 8.70 -7.42 4.61
C TRP A 7 9.34 -8.00 5.86
N SER A 8 9.16 -7.31 7.01
CA SER A 8 9.78 -7.64 8.29
C SER A 8 8.73 -7.75 9.40
N ASP A 9 9.11 -8.33 10.54
CA ASP A 9 8.21 -8.46 11.69
C ASP A 9 7.76 -7.09 12.25
N GLU A 10 8.58 -6.05 12.08
CA GLU A 10 8.19 -4.68 12.43
C GLU A 10 7.08 -4.16 11.53
N LEU A 11 7.19 -4.37 10.21
CA LEU A 11 6.13 -4.03 9.27
C LEU A 11 4.86 -4.85 9.55
N GLN A 12 5.02 -6.12 9.89
CA GLN A 12 3.89 -6.96 10.30
C GLN A 12 3.17 -6.39 11.52
N ARG A 13 3.91 -5.91 12.54
CA ARG A 13 3.32 -5.26 13.72
C ARG A 13 2.59 -3.98 13.38
N GLN A 14 3.21 -3.11 12.57
CA GLN A 14 2.59 -1.86 12.11
C GLN A 14 1.32 -2.14 11.28
N PHE A 15 1.29 -3.26 10.55
CA PHE A 15 0.18 -3.66 9.71
C PHE A 15 -0.99 -4.30 10.47
N THR A 16 -0.78 -4.85 11.67
CA THR A 16 -1.80 -5.63 12.39
C THR A 16 -3.16 -4.93 12.51
N ALA A 17 -3.17 -3.62 12.79
CA ALA A 17 -4.42 -2.85 12.87
C ALA A 17 -5.17 -2.81 11.53
N HIS A 18 -4.44 -2.65 10.43
CA HIS A 18 -4.98 -2.61 9.07
C HIS A 18 -5.48 -3.97 8.58
N ALA A 19 -4.85 -5.06 9.03
CA ALA A 19 -5.33 -6.41 8.74
C ALA A 19 -6.73 -6.67 9.30
N ALA A 20 -7.04 -6.12 10.48
CA ALA A 20 -8.37 -6.21 11.10
C ALA A 20 -9.45 -5.44 10.31
N GLU A 21 -9.05 -4.45 9.50
CA GLU A 21 -9.92 -3.71 8.58
C GLU A 21 -10.09 -4.43 7.22
N GLY A 22 -9.51 -5.63 7.06
CA GLY A 22 -9.55 -6.39 5.80
C GLY A 22 -8.61 -5.87 4.72
N LEU A 23 -7.67 -4.98 5.06
CA LEU A 23 -6.67 -4.49 4.13
C LEU A 23 -5.58 -5.54 3.90
N ILE A 24 -4.89 -5.41 2.77
CA ILE A 24 -3.72 -6.20 2.42
C ILE A 24 -2.45 -5.34 2.40
N PRO A 25 -1.29 -5.91 2.77
CA PRO A 25 -0.03 -5.21 2.64
C PRO A 25 0.44 -5.21 1.19
N GLY A 26 1.00 -4.08 0.75
CA GLY A 26 1.62 -3.96 -0.57
C GLY A 26 2.87 -3.09 -0.52
N ARG A 27 3.89 -3.45 -1.30
CA ARG A 27 5.06 -2.59 -1.52
C ARG A 27 4.86 -1.80 -2.80
N VAL A 28 5.01 -0.48 -2.73
CA VAL A 28 4.97 0.36 -3.93
C VAL A 28 6.19 0.07 -4.78
N VAL A 29 5.99 -0.47 -5.98
CA VAL A 29 7.05 -0.75 -6.96
C VAL A 29 7.09 0.27 -8.09
N LEU A 30 5.99 1.00 -8.29
CA LEU A 30 5.84 1.99 -9.35
C LEU A 30 4.93 3.14 -8.91
N GLN A 31 5.27 4.36 -9.30
CA GLN A 31 4.41 5.54 -9.17
C GLN A 31 4.38 6.26 -10.53
N GLN A 32 3.18 6.42 -11.12
CA GLN A 32 2.99 7.10 -12.39
C GLN A 32 1.67 7.88 -12.42
N ARG A 33 1.75 9.21 -12.48
CA ARG A 33 0.60 10.12 -12.72
C ARG A 33 -0.64 9.81 -11.86
N GLY A 34 -0.44 9.59 -10.56
CA GLY A 34 -1.53 9.29 -9.61
C GLY A 34 -1.93 7.82 -9.53
N LEU A 35 -1.35 6.96 -10.36
CA LEU A 35 -1.45 5.50 -10.26
C LEU A 35 -0.21 4.90 -9.61
N TYR A 36 -0.43 3.82 -8.88
CA TYR A 36 0.58 3.09 -8.14
C TYR A 36 0.59 1.63 -8.59
N GLY A 37 1.77 1.02 -8.64
CA GLY A 37 1.93 -0.43 -8.75
C GLY A 37 2.31 -0.98 -7.39
N LEU A 38 1.59 -2.01 -6.93
CA LEU A 38 1.84 -2.68 -5.66
C LEU A 38 2.28 -4.13 -5.89
N ALA A 39 3.39 -4.53 -5.30
CA ALA A 39 3.73 -5.94 -5.12
C ALA A 39 3.04 -6.45 -3.86
N THR A 40 2.15 -7.43 -4.01
CA THR A 40 1.35 -8.05 -2.94
C THR A 40 1.53 -9.56 -2.95
N ASP A 41 1.02 -10.28 -1.95
CA ASP A 41 0.95 -11.76 -2.00
C ASP A 41 -0.07 -12.28 -3.02
N LEU A 42 -0.93 -11.41 -3.58
CA LEU A 42 -1.81 -11.72 -4.72
C LEU A 42 -1.13 -11.49 -6.09
N GLY A 43 0.14 -11.06 -6.08
CA GLY A 43 0.87 -10.62 -7.28
C GLY A 43 0.94 -9.10 -7.40
N GLU A 44 1.33 -8.63 -8.58
CA GLU A 44 1.40 -7.20 -8.88
C GLU A 44 0.03 -6.65 -9.29
N ILE A 45 -0.42 -5.61 -8.59
CA ILE A 45 -1.72 -4.98 -8.83
C ILE A 45 -1.58 -3.47 -9.01
N ARG A 46 -2.50 -2.88 -9.77
CA ARG A 46 -2.59 -1.42 -9.90
C ARG A 46 -3.44 -0.85 -8.78
N ALA A 47 -3.05 0.31 -8.28
CA ALA A 47 -3.73 0.99 -7.19
C ALA A 47 -3.80 2.51 -7.38
N GLU A 48 -4.70 3.13 -6.66
CA GLU A 48 -4.81 4.58 -6.48
C GLU A 48 -4.93 4.90 -4.98
N ILE A 49 -4.70 6.15 -4.59
CA ILE A 49 -4.87 6.54 -3.19
C ILE A 49 -6.33 6.80 -2.86
N SER A 50 -6.74 6.44 -1.64
CA SER A 50 -8.07 6.80 -1.13
C SER A 50 -8.22 8.33 -1.07
N GLY A 51 -9.45 8.81 -1.27
CA GLY A 51 -9.74 10.23 -1.12
C GLY A 51 -9.48 10.76 0.29
N ARG A 52 -9.51 9.89 1.32
CA ARG A 52 -9.10 10.26 2.68
C ARG A 52 -7.60 10.49 2.75
N LEU A 53 -6.78 9.55 2.27
CA LEU A 53 -5.33 9.70 2.23
C LEU A 53 -4.92 10.95 1.42
N ALA A 54 -5.61 11.24 0.33
CA ALA A 54 -5.35 12.44 -0.46
C ALA A 54 -5.61 13.76 0.28
N ARG A 55 -6.55 13.78 1.23
CA ARG A 55 -6.84 14.96 2.05
C ARG A 55 -5.95 15.07 3.28
N ASP A 56 -5.65 13.93 3.90
CA ASP A 56 -4.98 13.89 5.20
C ASP A 56 -3.45 13.83 5.07
N ALA A 57 -2.92 13.48 3.89
CA ALA A 57 -1.48 13.40 3.66
C ALA A 57 -0.82 14.79 3.76
N PRO A 58 0.20 14.97 4.63
CA PRO A 58 1.01 16.19 4.63
C PRO A 58 1.85 16.30 3.36
N ALA A 59 2.56 17.42 3.18
CA ALA A 59 3.51 17.56 2.09
C ALA A 59 4.54 16.40 2.12
N GLY A 60 4.62 15.63 1.02
CA GLY A 60 5.45 14.42 0.95
C GLY A 60 4.85 13.17 1.59
N GLY A 61 3.61 13.23 2.08
CA GLY A 61 2.88 12.11 2.68
C GLY A 61 2.25 11.14 1.65
N TYR A 62 2.35 11.45 0.36
CA TYR A 62 1.95 10.52 -0.69
C TYR A 62 2.90 9.31 -0.75
N PRO A 63 2.39 8.11 -1.10
CA PRO A 63 3.24 6.94 -1.30
C PRO A 63 4.30 7.21 -2.37
N ALA A 64 5.47 6.63 -2.19
CA ALA A 64 6.56 6.63 -3.16
C ALA A 64 7.07 5.20 -3.39
N ALA A 65 7.80 4.98 -4.47
CA ALA A 65 8.42 3.67 -4.72
C ALA A 65 9.31 3.25 -3.55
N GLY A 66 9.12 2.03 -3.08
CA GLY A 66 9.78 1.47 -1.89
C GLY A 66 8.95 1.55 -0.61
N ASP A 67 7.91 2.38 -0.55
CA ASP A 67 7.03 2.46 0.61
C ASP A 67 6.19 1.19 0.77
N TRP A 68 5.87 0.87 2.02
CA TRP A 68 4.86 -0.11 2.36
C TRP A 68 3.53 0.57 2.62
N VAL A 69 2.45 -0.03 2.12
CA VAL A 69 1.10 0.52 2.22
C VAL A 69 0.10 -0.54 2.66
N ALA A 70 -0.98 -0.06 3.29
CA ALA A 70 -2.19 -0.83 3.49
C ALA A 70 -3.21 -0.48 2.41
N ALA A 71 -3.64 -1.48 1.65
CA ALA A 71 -4.54 -1.29 0.52
C ALA A 71 -5.73 -2.24 0.59
N ALA A 72 -6.90 -1.79 0.13
CA ALA A 72 -8.03 -2.65 -0.15
C ALA A 72 -7.86 -3.22 -1.56
N ALA A 73 -7.85 -4.54 -1.70
CA ALA A 73 -7.88 -5.18 -3.01
C ALA A 73 -9.24 -4.90 -3.67
N GLY A 74 -9.23 -4.40 -4.91
CA GLY A 74 -10.44 -4.25 -5.70
C GLY A 74 -10.95 -5.60 -6.22
N SER A 75 -12.13 -5.62 -6.83
CA SER A 75 -12.62 -6.77 -7.58
C SER A 75 -11.70 -7.07 -8.77
N VAL A 76 -11.85 -8.24 -9.39
CA VAL A 76 -11.04 -8.61 -10.58
C VAL A 76 -11.20 -7.54 -11.68
N GLY A 77 -10.10 -6.91 -12.07
CA GLY A 77 -10.07 -5.86 -13.08
C GLY A 77 -10.22 -4.43 -12.53
N GLU A 78 -10.58 -4.28 -11.25
CA GLU A 78 -10.59 -3.00 -10.55
C GLU A 78 -9.21 -2.67 -9.98
N ARG A 79 -8.98 -1.39 -9.72
CA ARG A 79 -7.78 -0.93 -9.03
C ARG A 79 -7.95 -1.15 -7.53
N ALA A 80 -6.86 -1.53 -6.87
CA ALA A 80 -6.79 -1.46 -5.42
C ALA A 80 -6.81 0.00 -4.94
N VAL A 81 -7.20 0.20 -3.69
CA VAL A 81 -7.22 1.53 -3.08
C VAL A 81 -6.25 1.55 -1.92
N ILE A 82 -5.28 2.46 -1.95
CA ILE A 82 -4.31 2.68 -0.87
C ILE A 82 -4.97 3.53 0.21
N HIS A 83 -5.13 2.94 1.39
CA HIS A 83 -5.72 3.61 2.54
C HIS A 83 -4.67 4.32 3.40
N GLN A 84 -3.49 3.70 3.55
CA GLN A 84 -2.46 4.22 4.45
C GLN A 84 -1.06 3.87 3.97
N VAL A 85 -0.12 4.78 4.17
CA VAL A 85 1.32 4.52 4.06
C VAL A 85 1.83 4.10 5.43
N LEU A 86 2.48 2.95 5.53
CA LEU A 86 3.11 2.51 6.78
C LEU A 86 4.27 3.47 7.13
N PRO A 87 4.59 3.65 8.42
CA PRO A 87 5.69 4.51 8.84
C PRO A 87 7.00 4.22 8.08
N ARG A 88 7.56 5.28 7.46
CA ARG A 88 8.89 5.23 6.83
C ARG A 88 9.96 5.14 7.91
N ARG A 89 11.06 4.45 7.58
CA ARG A 89 12.28 4.48 8.38
C ARG A 89 13.20 5.60 7.91
#